data_AF-A0A8I0B4F6-F1
#
_entry.id   AF-A0A8I0B4F6-F1
#
_cell.length_a   1.000
_cell.length_b   1.000
_cell.length_c   1.000
_cell.angle_alpha   90.00
_cell.angle_beta   90.00
_cell.angle_gamma   90.00
#
_symmetry.space_group_name_H-M   'P 1'
#
loop_
_entity.id
_entity.type
_entity.pdbx_description
1 polymer ?
#
loop_
_entity_poly.entity_id
_entity_poly.type
_entity_poly.pdbx_seq_one_letter_code
_entity_poly.pdbx_strand_id
1 'polypeptide(L)'
;MRYLKVLGLVLLFFLSMLFVVQNHDALMQELSLSLSAFGVHIQMPATPYYITILSSFLVGAVLCTLYFFLERMRLSAQVRALKKQVAELEAQVTANRPLSTPAEESPIAPDADSAA
;
A
#
# COMPACT_ATOMS: atom_id res chain seq x y z
N MET A 1 -5.77 -7.74 1.09
CA MET A 1 -6.81 -7.08 0.28
C MET A 1 -6.24 -5.96 -0.62
N ARG A 2 -5.28 -6.26 -1.52
CA ARG A 2 -4.67 -5.21 -2.38
C ARG A 2 -5.71 -4.56 -3.31
N TYR A 3 -6.57 -5.39 -3.91
CA TYR A 3 -7.59 -4.95 -4.86
C TYR A 3 -8.73 -4.16 -4.20
N LEU A 4 -9.15 -4.52 -2.99
CA LEU A 4 -10.22 -3.80 -2.28
C LEU A 4 -9.81 -2.36 -1.93
N LYS A 5 -8.53 -2.15 -1.58
CA LYS A 5 -7.98 -0.81 -1.31
C LYS A 5 -7.92 0.04 -2.58
N VAL A 6 -7.51 -0.57 -3.70
CA VAL A 6 -7.50 0.10 -5.01
C VAL A 6 -8.93 0.43 -5.45
N LEU A 7 -9.88 -0.50 -5.28
CA LEU A 7 -11.29 -0.29 -5.61
C LEU A 7 -11.90 0.85 -4.78
N GLY A 8 -11.61 0.90 -3.48
CA GLY A 8 -12.04 2.00 -2.61
C GLY A 8 -11.47 3.36 -3.04
N LEU A 9 -10.20 3.40 -3.45
CA LEU A 9 -9.56 4.62 -3.94
C LEU A 9 -10.14 5.10 -5.28
N VAL A 10 -10.39 4.17 -6.21
CA VAL A 10 -11.05 4.47 -7.49
C VAL A 10 -12.47 4.98 -7.25
N LEU A 11 -13.22 4.34 -6.35
CA LEU A 11 -14.57 4.75 -6.01
C LEU A 11 -14.59 6.15 -5.38
N LEU A 12 -13.71 6.41 -4.41
CA LEU A 12 -13.56 7.74 -3.80
C LEU A 12 -13.22 8.82 -4.82
N PHE A 13 -12.31 8.53 -5.75
CA PHE A 13 -11.96 9.44 -6.84
C PHE A 13 -13.18 9.74 -7.72
N PHE A 14 -13.94 8.71 -8.08
CA PHE A 14 -15.15 8.84 -8.88
C PHE A 14 -16.21 9.69 -8.17
N LEU A 15 -16.45 9.45 -6.87
CA LEU A 15 -17.38 10.26 -6.07
C LEU A 15 -16.93 11.72 -5.97
N SER A 16 -15.63 11.98 -5.75
CA SER A 16 -15.08 13.34 -5.76
C SER A 16 -15.30 14.03 -7.10
N MET A 17 -15.00 13.36 -8.21
CA MET A 17 -15.19 13.92 -9.54
C MET A 17 -16.68 14.24 -9.79
N LEU A 18 -17.57 13.31 -9.43
CA LEU A 18 -19.01 13.46 -9.59
C LEU A 18 -19.54 14.63 -8.75
N PHE A 19 -19.06 14.79 -7.51
CA PHE A 19 -19.38 15.92 -6.65
C PHE A 19 -18.96 17.26 -7.27
N VAL A 20 -17.74 17.36 -7.80
CA VAL A 20 -17.23 18.59 -8.44
C VAL A 20 -18.04 18.96 -9.68
N VAL A 21 -18.38 17.98 -10.52
CA VAL A 21 -19.17 18.20 -11.73
C VAL A 21 -20.60 18.62 -11.40
N GLN A 22 -21.24 17.96 -10.43
CA GLN A 22 -22.62 18.31 -10.04
C GLN A 22 -22.72 19.68 -9.37
N ASN A 23 -21.70 20.09 -8.61
CA ASN A 23 -21.72 21.37 -7.91
C ASN A 23 -21.02 22.49 -8.69
N HIS A 24 -20.70 22.29 -9.98
CA HIS A 24 -19.90 23.23 -10.77
C HIS A 24 -20.41 24.68 -10.71
N ASP A 25 -21.72 24.88 -10.82
CA ASP A 25 -22.34 26.20 -10.76
C ASP A 25 -22.12 26.89 -9.41
N ALA A 26 -22.18 26.16 -8.30
CA ALA A 26 -21.88 26.67 -6.96
C ALA A 26 -20.37 26.91 -6.77
N LEU A 27 -19.50 26.11 -7.41
CA LEU A 27 -18.05 26.26 -7.34
C LEU A 27 -17.52 27.48 -8.13
N MET A 28 -18.26 27.95 -9.14
CA MET A 28 -17.91 29.13 -9.93
C MET A 28 -18.25 30.44 -9.22
N GLN A 29 -18.96 30.39 -8.09
CA GLN A 29 -19.32 31.58 -7.33
C GLN A 29 -18.08 32.20 -6.67
N GLU A 30 -17.98 33.53 -6.73
CA GLU A 30 -16.90 34.29 -6.11
C GLU A 30 -17.07 34.29 -4.59
N LEU A 31 -16.04 33.82 -3.87
CA LEU A 31 -16.05 33.83 -2.42
C LEU A 31 -15.41 35.12 -1.91
N SER A 32 -16.25 36.06 -1.45
CA SER A 32 -15.81 37.21 -0.67
C SER A 32 -15.74 36.82 0.81
N LEU A 33 -14.57 36.39 1.29
CA LEU A 33 -14.35 36.25 2.73
C LEU A 33 -14.15 37.63 3.36
N SER A 34 -15.20 38.12 4.02
CA SER A 34 -15.11 39.27 4.92
C SER A 34 -15.02 38.77 6.37
N LEU A 35 -13.88 38.98 7.02
CA LEU A 35 -13.76 38.77 8.45
C LEU A 35 -14.04 40.10 9.15
N SER A 36 -15.15 40.17 9.89
CA SER A 36 -15.49 41.33 10.72
C SER A 36 -15.47 40.89 12.18
N ALA A 37 -14.35 41.13 12.85
CA ALA A 37 -14.19 40.84 14.27
C ALA A 37 -13.48 42.02 14.95
N PHE A 38 -13.95 42.42 16.14
CA PHE A 38 -13.35 43.48 16.96
C PHE A 38 -13.11 44.83 16.24
N GLY A 39 -14.03 45.24 15.36
CA GLY A 39 -13.95 46.54 14.66
C GLY A 39 -12.89 46.62 13.55
N VAL A 40 -12.21 45.50 13.25
CA VAL A 40 -11.29 45.39 12.13
C VAL A 40 -12.00 44.67 10.98
N HIS A 41 -12.12 45.34 9.85
CA HIS A 41 -12.66 44.78 8.61
C HIS A 41 -11.51 44.32 7.72
N ILE A 42 -11.26 43.01 7.69
CA ILE A 42 -10.30 42.40 6.77
C ILE A 42 -11.11 41.79 5.63
N GLN A 43 -11.02 42.40 4.45
CA GLN A 43 -11.57 41.84 3.21
C GLN A 43 -10.44 41.09 2.50
N MET A 44 -10.60 39.78 2.34
CA MET A 44 -9.73 39.04 1.42
C MET A 44 -10.20 39.26 -0.02
N PRO A 45 -9.25 39.31 -0.99
CA PRO A 45 -9.61 39.39 -2.39
C PRO A 45 -10.51 38.21 -2.78
N ALA A 46 -11.58 38.52 -3.54
CA ALA A 46 -12.56 37.55 -3.98
C ALA A 46 -11.85 36.42 -4.73
N THR A 47 -11.83 35.24 -4.13
CA THR A 47 -11.17 34.07 -4.71
C THR A 47 -12.28 33.09 -5.11
N PRO A 48 -12.29 32.58 -6.35
CA PRO A 48 -13.31 31.61 -6.77
C PRO A 48 -13.25 30.33 -5.92
N TYR A 49 -14.42 29.80 -5.52
CA TYR A 49 -14.53 28.58 -4.70
C TYR A 49 -13.78 27.37 -5.29
N TYR A 50 -13.72 27.27 -6.62
CA TYR A 50 -13.09 26.14 -7.29
C TYR A 50 -11.60 26.01 -6.98
N ILE A 51 -10.85 27.10 -6.76
CA ILE A 51 -9.41 27.04 -6.46
C ILE A 51 -9.15 26.44 -5.07
N THR A 52 -9.96 26.81 -4.09
CA THR A 52 -9.87 26.30 -2.71
C THR A 52 -10.22 24.81 -2.68
N ILE A 53 -11.27 24.41 -3.39
CA ILE A 53 -11.67 22.99 -3.46
C ILE A 53 -10.62 22.19 -4.23
N LEU A 54 -10.13 22.69 -5.36
CA LEU A 54 -9.11 22.03 -6.17
C LEU A 54 -7.80 21.83 -5.41
N SER A 55 -7.36 22.84 -4.65
CA SER A 55 -6.15 22.73 -3.82
C SER A 55 -6.33 21.73 -2.68
N SER A 56 -7.48 21.72 -2.00
CA SER A 56 -7.77 20.72 -0.95
C SER A 56 -7.83 19.29 -1.52
N PHE A 57 -8.41 19.12 -2.71
CA PHE A 57 -8.42 17.83 -3.42
C PHE A 57 -7.00 17.38 -3.79
N LEU A 58 -6.16 18.29 -4.28
CA LEU A 58 -4.77 18.00 -4.62
C LEU A 58 -3.99 17.55 -3.38
N VAL A 59 -4.14 18.25 -2.25
CA VAL A 59 -3.51 17.86 -0.98
C VAL A 59 -4.01 16.49 -0.53
N GLY A 60 -5.33 16.23 -0.61
CA GLY A 60 -5.90 14.92 -0.30
C GLY A 60 -5.33 13.81 -1.18
N ALA A 61 -5.19 14.03 -2.48
CA ALA A 61 -4.62 13.08 -3.43
C ALA A 61 -3.16 12.77 -3.12
N VAL A 62 -2.37 13.80 -2.79
CA VAL A 62 -0.98 13.65 -2.36
C VAL A 62 -0.90 12.82 -1.07
N LEU A 63 -1.70 13.13 -0.06
CA LEU A 63 -1.73 12.39 1.20
C LEU A 63 -2.15 10.92 1.01
N CYS A 64 -3.18 10.66 0.20
CA CYS A 64 -3.58 9.30 -0.15
C CYS A 64 -2.45 8.53 -0.85
N THR A 65 -1.75 9.18 -1.78
CA THR A 65 -0.62 8.58 -2.50
C THR A 65 0.53 8.25 -1.55
N LEU A 66 0.89 9.17 -0.65
CA LEU A 66 1.90 8.94 0.38
C LEU A 66 1.52 7.79 1.31
N TYR A 67 0.28 7.75 1.78
CA TYR A 67 -0.21 6.66 2.64
C TYR A 67 -0.05 5.30 1.96
N PHE A 68 -0.47 5.20 0.68
CA PHE A 68 -0.35 3.97 -0.08
C PHE A 68 1.11 3.57 -0.33
N PHE A 69 1.97 4.55 -0.59
CA PHE A 69 3.40 4.35 -0.80
C PHE A 69 4.10 3.82 0.46
N LEU A 70 3.85 4.44 1.62
CA LEU A 70 4.37 3.99 2.91
C LEU A 70 3.89 2.59 3.26
N GLU A 71 2.62 2.27 2.98
CA GLU A 71 2.10 0.92 3.19
C GLU A 71 2.82 -0.10 2.29
N ARG A 72 3.11 0.25 1.03
CA ARG A 72 3.90 -0.57 0.10
C ARG A 72 5.32 -0.80 0.61
N MET A 73 5.96 0.23 1.17
CA MET A 73 7.28 0.11 1.79
C MET A 73 7.25 -0.81 3.00
N ARG A 74 6.28 -0.63 3.90
CA ARG A 74 6.11 -1.45 5.10
C ARG A 74 5.88 -2.92 4.75
N LEU A 75 5.02 -3.22 3.79
CA LEU A 75 4.83 -4.59 3.28
C LEU A 75 6.13 -5.17 2.71
N SER A 76 6.87 -4.38 1.94
CA SER A 76 8.13 -4.83 1.35
C SER A 76 9.20 -5.12 2.42
N ALA A 77 9.24 -4.33 3.49
CA ALA A 77 10.12 -4.56 4.64
C ALA A 77 9.74 -5.84 5.39
N GLN A 78 8.44 -6.09 5.62
CA GLN A 78 7.97 -7.33 6.25
C GLN A 78 8.35 -8.56 5.43
N VAL A 79 8.15 -8.54 4.11
CA VAL A 79 8.54 -9.66 3.23
C VAL A 79 10.04 -9.94 3.32
N ARG A 80 10.89 -8.91 3.38
CA ARG A 80 12.34 -9.08 3.54
C ARG A 80 12.70 -9.67 4.90
N ALA A 81 12.04 -9.23 5.97
CA ALA A 81 12.25 -9.77 7.32
C ALA A 81 11.87 -11.26 7.40
N LEU A 82 10.69 -11.64 6.88
CA LEU A 82 10.27 -13.04 6.85
C LEU A 82 11.22 -13.91 6.01
N LYS A 83 11.66 -13.43 4.84
CA LYS A 83 12.64 -14.17 4.01
C LYS A 83 13.96 -14.41 4.73
N LYS A 84 14.44 -13.44 5.52
CA LYS A 84 15.64 -13.62 6.35
C LYS A 84 15.44 -14.68 7.43
N GLN A 85 14.30 -14.66 8.12
CA GLN A 85 13.97 -15.67 9.13
C GLN A 85 13.87 -17.08 8.52
N VAL A 86 13.26 -17.22 7.34
CA VAL A 86 13.20 -18.50 6.63
C VAL A 86 14.60 -19.00 6.26
N ALA A 87 15.46 -18.15 5.70
CA ALA A 87 16.83 -18.54 5.34
C ALA A 87 17.68 -18.92 6.57
N GLU A 88 17.48 -18.23 7.69
CA GLU A 88 18.15 -18.53 8.95
C GLU A 88 17.67 -19.87 9.53
N LEU A 89 16.36 -20.14 9.50
CA LEU A 89 15.78 -21.42 9.91
C LEU A 89 16.24 -22.56 9.00
N GLU A 90 16.30 -22.37 7.68
CA GLU A 90 16.83 -23.35 6.72
C GLU A 90 18.31 -23.66 6.99
N ALA A 91 19.11 -22.63 7.30
CA ALA A 91 20.51 -22.82 7.68
C ALA A 91 20.65 -23.57 9.01
N GLN A 92 19.80 -23.27 10.01
CA GLN A 92 19.78 -23.99 11.28
C GLN A 92 19.34 -25.45 11.12
N VAL A 93 18.32 -25.74 10.31
CA VAL A 93 17.89 -27.12 10.00
C VAL A 93 18.99 -27.88 9.25
N THR A 94 19.69 -27.23 8.33
CA THR A 94 20.81 -27.83 7.59
C THR A 94 22.02 -28.08 8.50
N ALA A 95 22.32 -27.16 9.42
CA ALA A 95 23.41 -27.30 10.39
C ALA A 95 23.11 -28.32 11.50
N ASN A 96 21.84 -28.44 11.92
CA ASN A 96 21.36 -29.49 12.83
C ASN A 96 21.04 -30.81 12.11
N ARG A 97 21.25 -30.91 10.79
CA ARG A 97 21.23 -32.19 10.10
C ARG A 97 22.61 -32.83 10.35
N PRO A 98 22.72 -33.79 11.29
CA PRO A 98 23.97 -34.52 11.43
C PRO A 98 24.30 -35.17 10.08
N LEU A 99 25.59 -35.26 9.75
CA LEU A 99 26.16 -36.01 8.62
C LEU A 99 25.82 -37.53 8.62
N SER A 100 24.80 -37.96 9.34
CA SER A 100 24.23 -39.31 9.32
C SER A 100 22.94 -39.27 8.50
N THR A 101 23.01 -39.18 7.19
CA THR A 101 23.24 -40.36 6.35
C THR A 101 23.82 -39.88 5.03
N PRO A 102 25.06 -40.27 4.65
CA PRO A 102 25.28 -40.62 3.26
C PRO A 102 24.18 -41.61 2.92
N ALA A 103 23.62 -41.50 1.72
CA ALA A 103 22.99 -42.65 1.13
C ALA A 103 24.01 -43.81 1.20
N GLU A 104 23.92 -44.66 2.22
CA GLU A 104 24.13 -46.07 1.99
C GLU A 104 22.95 -46.48 1.11
N GLU A 105 23.14 -46.19 -0.18
CA GLU A 105 22.76 -47.09 -1.23
C GLU A 105 23.12 -48.49 -0.74
N SER A 106 22.11 -49.19 -0.24
CA SER A 106 22.21 -50.57 0.21
C SER A 106 22.97 -51.33 -0.87
N PRO A 107 24.15 -51.90 -0.55
CA PRO A 107 24.75 -52.88 -1.41
C PRO A 107 23.74 -54.01 -1.48
N ILE A 108 23.12 -54.16 -2.65
CA ILE A 108 22.48 -55.41 -3.04
C ILE A 108 23.66 -56.39 -3.20
N ALA A 109 24.14 -56.91 -2.08
CA ALA A 109 25.03 -58.03 -2.04
C ALA A 109 24.21 -59.31 -2.22
N PRO A 110 24.77 -60.29 -2.92
CA PRO A 110 24.07 -61.38 -3.56
C PRO A 110 23.61 -62.41 -2.52
N ASP A 111 22.54 -63.15 -2.79
CA ASP A 111 22.52 -64.60 -2.56
C ASP A 111 21.22 -65.27 -3.02
N ALA A 112 21.41 -66.54 -3.38
CA ALA A 112 20.45 -67.63 -3.54
C ALA A 112 19.70 -67.74 -4.88
N ASP A 113 20.34 -68.49 -5.78
CA ASP A 113 19.85 -69.81 -6.20
C ASP A 113 18.37 -69.90 -6.61
N SER A 114 18.13 -69.97 -7.93
CA SER A 114 17.00 -70.70 -8.49
C SER A 114 17.16 -70.93 -10.00
N ALA A 115 16.97 -72.20 -10.36
CA ALA A 115 16.65 -72.74 -11.68
C ALA A 115 17.81 -73.04 -12.64
N ALA A 116 18.39 -74.23 -12.45
CA ALA A 116 18.22 -75.39 -13.34
C ALA A 116 17.88 -75.14 -14.82
#